data_AF-A0A2E8ECX2-F1
#
_entry.id   AF-A0A2E8ECX2-F1
#
_cell.length_a   1.000
_cell.length_b   1.000
_cell.length_c   1.000
_cell.angle_alpha   90.00
_cell.angle_beta   90.00
_cell.angle_gamma   90.00
#
_symmetry.space_group_name_H-M   'P 1'
#
loop_
_entity.id
_entity.type
_entity.pdbx_description
1 polymer ?
#
loop_
_entity_poly.entity_id
_entity_poly.type
_entity_poly.pdbx_seq_one_letter_code
_entity_poly.pdbx_strand_id
1 'polypeptide(L)'
;MYSSILRRRRLSPGPEGSSVGLGGSMTLREMGLVDALEARGVDVANHWKAGREGASPEEVIEIRRAHVNSDVFITGTNAVTETGELVNIDGTGQRVAAMIFGPKKVIVVAGVNKITGDLEEGLWRASNIAAPMNARRLHPKIPCSETGECSDCVAPERICGITTIIRRRPRRTPFTVVLVGEKLGY
;
A
#
# COMPACT_ATOMS: atom_id res chain seq x y z
N MET A 1 -19.50 12.18 -7.93
CA MET A 1 -18.03 12.37 -7.96
C MET A 1 -17.26 11.04 -7.87
N TYR A 2 -17.56 10.16 -6.90
CA TYR A 2 -16.87 8.88 -6.67
C TYR A 2 -16.93 7.84 -7.80
N SER A 3 -18.08 7.70 -8.50
CA SER A 3 -18.21 6.82 -9.68
C SER A 3 -17.22 7.15 -10.82
N SER A 4 -16.73 8.40 -10.88
CA SER A 4 -15.77 8.84 -11.89
C SER A 4 -14.34 8.38 -11.62
N ILE A 5 -13.95 8.11 -10.37
CA ILE A 5 -12.55 7.81 -10.02
C ILE A 5 -12.18 6.41 -10.50
N LEU A 6 -13.05 5.42 -10.23
CA LEU A 6 -12.90 4.05 -10.71
C LEU A 6 -12.97 3.97 -12.24
N ARG A 7 -13.93 4.66 -12.86
CA ARG A 7 -14.10 4.68 -14.34
C ARG A 7 -12.98 5.44 -15.06
N ARG A 8 -12.62 6.65 -14.62
CA ARG A 8 -11.54 7.46 -15.23
C ARG A 8 -10.19 6.80 -15.09
N ARG A 9 -9.92 6.15 -13.96
CA ARG A 9 -8.63 5.49 -13.69
C ARG A 9 -8.61 4.00 -14.03
N ARG A 10 -9.69 3.48 -14.63
CA ARG A 10 -9.86 2.08 -15.04
C ARG A 10 -9.55 1.06 -13.93
N LEU A 11 -9.86 1.43 -12.69
CA LEU A 11 -9.74 0.55 -11.53
C LEU A 11 -11.04 -0.26 -11.42
N SER A 12 -10.93 -1.58 -11.53
CA SER A 12 -12.06 -2.49 -11.34
C SER A 12 -11.89 -3.26 -10.03
N PRO A 13 -12.87 -3.21 -9.11
CA PRO A 13 -12.87 -4.03 -7.90
C PRO A 13 -13.15 -5.51 -8.18
N GLY A 14 -13.32 -5.89 -9.45
CA GLY A 14 -13.72 -7.24 -9.86
C GLY A 14 -15.22 -7.32 -10.19
N PRO A 15 -15.72 -8.54 -10.49
CA PRO A 15 -17.14 -8.83 -10.58
C PRO A 15 -17.92 -8.44 -9.31
N GLU A 16 -19.23 -8.30 -9.44
CA GLU A 16 -20.11 -8.12 -8.27
C GLU A 16 -19.91 -9.26 -7.26
N GLY A 17 -19.91 -8.92 -5.96
CA GLY A 17 -19.60 -9.86 -4.88
C GLY A 17 -18.11 -10.14 -4.64
N SER A 18 -17.19 -9.51 -5.38
CA SER A 18 -15.74 -9.65 -5.11
C SER A 18 -15.34 -9.02 -3.78
N SER A 19 -14.47 -9.72 -3.05
CA SER A 19 -13.79 -9.21 -1.86
C SER A 19 -12.57 -8.36 -2.24
N VAL A 20 -12.38 -7.22 -1.56
CA VAL A 20 -11.29 -6.28 -1.83
C VAL A 20 -10.42 -6.05 -0.60
N GLY A 21 -9.14 -6.41 -0.68
CA GLY A 21 -8.16 -6.07 0.34
C GLY A 21 -7.50 -4.71 0.10
N LEU A 22 -7.34 -3.90 1.16
CA LEU A 22 -6.67 -2.60 1.07
C LEU A 22 -5.37 -2.56 1.89
N GLY A 23 -4.24 -2.34 1.20
CA GLY A 23 -2.91 -2.35 1.80
C GLY A 23 -2.57 -1.22 2.79
N GLY A 24 -3.54 -0.39 3.22
CA GLY A 24 -3.27 0.73 4.12
C GLY A 24 -2.50 1.87 3.45
N SER A 25 -2.83 2.16 2.19
CA SER A 25 -2.10 3.13 1.36
C SER A 25 -2.71 4.53 1.46
N MET A 26 -1.90 5.53 1.81
CA MET A 26 -2.30 6.95 1.80
C MET A 26 -2.71 7.42 0.41
N THR A 27 -2.01 6.95 -0.63
CA THR A 27 -2.34 7.23 -2.04
C THR A 27 -3.80 6.87 -2.37
N LEU A 28 -4.29 5.72 -1.87
CA LEU A 28 -5.68 5.29 -2.12
C LEU A 28 -6.71 6.13 -1.35
N ARG A 29 -6.32 6.69 -0.22
CA ARG A 29 -7.19 7.55 0.60
C ARG A 29 -7.28 8.96 0.03
N GLU A 30 -6.14 9.56 -0.33
CA GLU A 30 -6.09 10.89 -0.94
C GLU A 30 -6.86 10.95 -2.26
N MET A 31 -6.87 9.85 -3.01
CA MET A 31 -7.68 9.77 -4.23
C MET A 31 -9.16 9.44 -3.99
N GLY A 32 -9.62 9.32 -2.74
CA GLY A 32 -11.01 8.98 -2.39
C GLY A 32 -11.47 7.59 -2.85
N LEU A 33 -10.54 6.65 -3.11
CA LEU A 33 -10.89 5.32 -3.63
C LEU A 33 -11.55 4.45 -2.57
N VAL A 34 -11.07 4.54 -1.32
CA VAL A 34 -11.61 3.73 -0.21
C VAL A 34 -13.09 4.03 -0.02
N ASP A 35 -13.44 5.31 0.14
CA ASP A 35 -14.83 5.75 0.30
C ASP A 35 -15.68 5.41 -0.93
N ALA A 36 -15.11 5.50 -2.14
CA ALA A 36 -15.81 5.13 -3.37
C ALA A 36 -16.18 3.64 -3.43
N LEU A 37 -15.34 2.75 -2.88
CA LEU A 37 -15.59 1.32 -2.84
C LEU A 37 -16.64 0.99 -1.77
N GLU A 38 -16.50 1.55 -0.57
CA GLU A 38 -17.44 1.35 0.53
C GLU A 38 -18.85 1.88 0.16
N ALA A 39 -18.95 3.06 -0.45
CA ALA A 39 -20.23 3.62 -0.92
C ALA A 39 -20.91 2.80 -2.02
N ARG A 40 -20.18 1.90 -2.68
CA ARG A 40 -20.72 0.96 -3.68
C ARG A 40 -21.13 -0.39 -3.08
N GLY A 41 -21.00 -0.57 -1.78
CA GLY A 41 -21.31 -1.83 -1.10
C GLY A 41 -20.32 -2.96 -1.42
N VAL A 42 -19.09 -2.62 -1.83
CA VAL A 42 -18.02 -3.62 -2.02
C VAL A 42 -17.60 -4.15 -0.65
N ASP A 43 -17.35 -5.46 -0.54
CA ASP A 43 -16.76 -6.06 0.66
C ASP A 43 -15.27 -5.66 0.75
N VAL A 44 -14.93 -4.81 1.71
CA VAL A 44 -13.59 -4.22 1.82
C VAL A 44 -12.93 -4.61 3.15
N ALA A 45 -11.84 -5.37 3.07
CA ALA A 45 -10.94 -5.60 4.19
C ALA A 45 -10.08 -4.36 4.44
N ASN A 46 -10.54 -3.49 5.35
CA ASN A 46 -9.94 -2.19 5.70
C ASN A 46 -9.48 -2.16 7.16
N HIS A 47 -8.29 -2.73 7.42
CA HIS A 47 -7.73 -2.84 8.77
C HIS A 47 -7.52 -1.50 9.50
N TRP A 48 -7.39 -0.37 8.79
CA TRP A 48 -7.31 0.95 9.45
C TRP A 48 -8.65 1.43 9.99
N LYS A 49 -9.73 1.21 9.23
CA LYS A 49 -11.07 1.60 9.65
C LYS A 49 -11.46 0.82 10.89
N ALA A 50 -11.30 -0.51 10.84
CA ALA A 50 -11.57 -1.38 11.98
C ALA A 50 -10.79 -0.95 13.24
N GLY A 51 -9.49 -0.69 13.13
CA GLY A 51 -8.70 -0.23 14.27
C GLY A 51 -9.14 1.13 14.83
N ARG A 52 -9.62 2.06 13.97
CA ARG A 52 -10.19 3.35 14.42
C ARG A 52 -11.57 3.20 15.06
N GLU A 53 -12.32 2.18 14.65
CA GLU A 53 -13.66 1.85 15.16
C GLU A 53 -13.61 0.94 16.39
N GLY A 54 -12.40 0.69 16.94
CA GLY A 54 -12.22 -0.02 18.21
C GLY A 54 -12.05 -1.52 18.11
N ALA A 55 -11.81 -2.07 16.91
CA ALA A 55 -11.50 -3.48 16.76
C ALA A 55 -10.22 -3.87 17.54
N SER A 56 -10.23 -5.07 18.12
CA SER A 56 -9.10 -5.61 18.88
C SER A 56 -7.87 -5.83 17.97
N PRO A 57 -6.66 -5.90 18.55
CA PRO A 57 -5.46 -6.25 17.78
C PRO A 57 -5.60 -7.56 16.98
N GLU A 58 -6.28 -8.56 17.55
CA GLU A 58 -6.54 -9.86 16.93
C GLU A 58 -7.51 -9.73 15.75
N GLU A 59 -8.59 -8.97 15.90
CA GLU A 59 -9.54 -8.68 14.82
C GLU A 59 -8.85 -7.93 13.66
N VAL A 60 -8.01 -6.94 14.00
CA VAL A 60 -7.20 -6.22 13.00
C VAL A 60 -6.23 -7.18 12.27
N ILE A 61 -5.66 -8.16 12.96
CA ILE A 61 -4.82 -9.20 12.34
C ILE A 61 -5.63 -10.07 11.38
N GLU A 62 -6.86 -10.48 11.74
CA GLU A 62 -7.71 -11.24 10.83
C GLU A 62 -8.05 -10.46 9.57
N ILE A 63 -8.34 -9.17 9.67
CA ILE A 63 -8.56 -8.31 8.49
C ILE A 63 -7.29 -8.23 7.63
N ARG A 64 -6.11 -8.15 8.25
CA ARG A 64 -4.83 -8.19 7.52
C ARG A 64 -4.61 -9.52 6.81
N ARG A 65 -5.01 -10.64 7.41
CA ARG A 65 -4.97 -11.98 6.78
C ARG A 65 -5.94 -12.06 5.60
N ALA A 66 -7.12 -11.45 5.72
CA ALA A 66 -8.10 -11.37 4.64
C ALA A 66 -7.56 -10.64 3.40
N HIS A 67 -6.59 -9.72 3.53
CA HIS A 67 -5.94 -9.12 2.36
C HIS A 67 -5.33 -10.17 1.43
N VAL A 68 -4.64 -11.18 1.98
CA VAL A 68 -3.96 -12.24 1.22
C VAL A 68 -4.97 -13.16 0.54
N ASN A 69 -6.15 -13.34 1.12
CA ASN A 69 -7.22 -14.19 0.58
C ASN A 69 -8.25 -13.46 -0.28
N SER A 70 -8.06 -12.16 -0.54
CA SER A 70 -9.00 -11.33 -1.29
C SER A 70 -9.03 -11.64 -2.80
N ASP A 71 -10.14 -11.35 -3.46
CA ASP A 71 -10.22 -11.44 -4.93
C ASP A 71 -9.37 -10.36 -5.59
N VAL A 72 -9.44 -9.13 -5.09
CA VAL A 72 -8.64 -8.00 -5.56
C VAL A 72 -7.94 -7.32 -4.41
N PHE A 73 -6.61 -7.26 -4.45
CA PHE A 73 -5.83 -6.47 -3.51
C PHE A 73 -5.39 -5.16 -4.16
N ILE A 74 -5.75 -4.04 -3.53
CA ILE A 74 -5.37 -2.70 -4.00
C ILE A 74 -4.42 -2.06 -2.99
N THR A 75 -3.30 -1.57 -3.48
CA THR A 75 -2.24 -1.02 -2.64
C THR A 75 -1.50 0.12 -3.32
N GLY A 76 -0.63 0.79 -2.57
CA GLY A 76 0.43 1.63 -3.11
C GLY A 76 1.78 0.93 -3.06
N THR A 77 2.80 1.61 -3.56
CA THR A 77 4.21 1.23 -3.44
C THR A 77 5.03 2.40 -2.91
N ASN A 78 6.26 2.13 -2.46
CA ASN A 78 7.17 3.16 -1.95
C ASN A 78 8.05 3.73 -3.06
N ALA A 79 8.34 2.99 -4.13
CA ALA A 79 8.91 3.56 -5.35
C ALA A 79 8.57 2.70 -6.57
N VAL A 80 8.54 3.34 -7.74
CA VAL A 80 8.50 2.69 -9.06
C VAL A 80 9.70 3.21 -9.84
N THR A 81 10.65 2.34 -10.19
CA THR A 81 11.81 2.76 -10.97
C THR A 81 11.44 2.92 -12.45
N GLU A 82 12.21 3.72 -13.21
CA GLU A 82 12.05 3.82 -14.66
C GLU A 82 12.31 2.48 -15.38
N THR A 83 13.10 1.59 -14.77
CA THR A 83 13.35 0.22 -15.23
C THR A 83 12.25 -0.79 -14.84
N GLY A 84 11.23 -0.34 -14.09
CA GLY A 84 9.99 -1.06 -13.81
C GLY A 84 9.99 -1.93 -12.54
N GLU A 85 10.95 -1.73 -11.63
CA GLU A 85 10.93 -2.33 -10.30
C GLU A 85 9.98 -1.59 -9.35
N LEU A 86 9.28 -2.34 -8.50
CA LEU A 86 8.56 -1.79 -7.36
C LEU A 86 9.39 -2.01 -6.09
N VAL A 87 9.67 -0.94 -5.36
CA VAL A 87 10.33 -0.99 -4.04
C VAL A 87 9.30 -0.81 -2.96
N ASN A 88 9.28 -1.72 -1.99
CA ASN A 88 8.34 -1.68 -0.88
C ASN A 88 9.04 -1.90 0.45
N ILE A 89 8.69 -1.08 1.44
CA ILE A 89 9.04 -1.25 2.83
C ILE A 89 7.79 -1.50 3.68
N ASP A 90 7.86 -2.44 4.61
CA ASP A 90 6.77 -2.77 5.54
C ASP A 90 7.32 -3.08 6.94
N GLY A 91 6.45 -2.91 7.95
CA GLY A 91 6.72 -3.35 9.33
C GLY A 91 6.08 -4.71 9.61
N THR A 92 4.79 -4.84 9.31
CA THR A 92 4.01 -6.06 9.58
C THR A 92 4.06 -7.10 8.43
N GLY A 93 4.37 -6.67 7.20
CA GLY A 93 4.60 -7.57 6.06
C GLY A 93 3.37 -8.07 5.30
N GLN A 94 2.15 -7.87 5.79
CA GLN A 94 0.92 -8.33 5.13
C GLN A 94 0.72 -7.71 3.74
N ARG A 95 1.15 -6.46 3.53
CA ARG A 95 0.96 -5.75 2.26
C ARG A 95 1.89 -6.34 1.19
N VAL A 96 3.19 -6.44 1.46
CA VAL A 96 4.11 -7.12 0.53
C VAL A 96 3.77 -8.60 0.35
N ALA A 97 3.30 -9.31 1.38
CA ALA A 97 2.83 -10.69 1.24
C ALA A 97 1.71 -10.78 0.19
N ALA A 98 0.66 -9.97 0.33
CA ALA A 98 -0.45 -9.91 -0.64
C ALA A 98 -0.02 -9.43 -2.04
N MET A 99 1.04 -8.63 -2.16
CA MET A 99 1.60 -8.26 -3.46
C MET A 99 2.35 -9.44 -4.12
N ILE A 100 3.03 -10.26 -3.33
CA ILE A 100 3.85 -11.37 -3.82
C ILE A 100 2.97 -12.58 -4.17
N PHE A 101 2.04 -12.94 -3.29
CA PHE A 101 1.18 -14.12 -3.44
C PHE A 101 -0.11 -14.02 -2.59
N GLY A 102 -1.18 -14.67 -3.05
CA GLY A 102 -2.45 -14.79 -2.33
C GLY A 102 -3.63 -14.28 -3.16
N PRO A 103 -3.77 -12.95 -3.37
CA PRO A 103 -4.92 -12.40 -4.06
C PRO A 103 -5.05 -12.89 -5.51
N LYS A 104 -6.29 -13.01 -6.00
CA LYS A 104 -6.53 -13.38 -7.41
C LYS A 104 -6.07 -12.29 -8.38
N LYS A 105 -6.01 -11.04 -7.93
CA LYS A 105 -5.48 -9.89 -8.68
C LYS A 105 -4.86 -8.86 -7.74
N VAL A 106 -3.74 -8.29 -8.14
CA VAL A 106 -3.10 -7.16 -7.44
C VAL A 106 -3.14 -5.90 -8.31
N ILE A 107 -3.52 -4.79 -7.72
CA ILE A 107 -3.48 -3.47 -8.34
C ILE A 107 -2.64 -2.53 -7.47
N VAL A 108 -1.55 -2.04 -8.03
CA VAL A 108 -0.69 -1.03 -7.41
C VAL A 108 -1.00 0.32 -8.01
N VAL A 109 -1.27 1.32 -7.16
CA VAL A 109 -1.50 2.71 -7.57
C VAL A 109 -0.38 3.57 -7.00
N ALA A 110 0.28 4.36 -7.84
CA ALA A 110 1.35 5.25 -7.44
C ALA A 110 1.21 6.62 -8.11
N GLY A 111 1.44 7.69 -7.35
CA GLY A 111 1.58 9.04 -7.91
C GLY A 111 2.94 9.23 -8.59
N VAL A 112 3.05 10.23 -9.46
CA VAL A 112 4.31 10.57 -10.16
C VAL A 112 5.46 10.90 -9.19
N ASN A 113 5.16 11.34 -7.97
CA ASN A 113 6.14 11.57 -6.90
C ASN A 113 6.84 10.29 -6.39
N LYS A 114 6.45 9.11 -6.90
CA LYS A 114 7.05 7.82 -6.54
C LYS A 114 7.93 7.24 -7.64
N ILE A 115 8.07 7.91 -8.77
CA ILE A 115 8.96 7.49 -9.85
C ILE A 115 10.40 7.85 -9.48
N THR A 116 11.32 6.90 -9.64
CA THR A 116 12.76 7.07 -9.42
C THR A 116 13.55 6.60 -10.64
N GLY A 117 14.73 7.14 -10.88
CA GLY A 117 15.56 6.76 -12.03
C GLY A 117 15.99 5.30 -11.97
N ASP A 118 16.43 4.83 -10.81
CA ASP A 118 16.90 3.45 -10.64
C ASP A 118 16.52 2.82 -9.28
N LEU A 119 17.01 1.61 -9.05
CA LEU A 119 16.76 0.83 -7.85
C LEU A 119 17.42 1.43 -6.61
N GLU A 120 18.61 2.02 -6.73
CA GLU A 120 19.32 2.63 -5.61
C GLU A 120 18.54 3.86 -5.12
N GLU A 121 18.14 4.73 -6.04
CA GLU A 121 17.26 5.87 -5.74
C GLU A 121 15.92 5.40 -5.17
N GLY A 122 15.35 4.31 -5.70
CA GLY A 122 14.12 3.70 -5.19
C GLY A 122 14.23 3.24 -3.74
N LEU A 123 15.33 2.57 -3.38
CA LEU A 123 15.64 2.14 -2.01
C LEU A 123 15.89 3.35 -1.10
N TRP A 124 16.64 4.34 -1.58
CA TRP A 124 16.90 5.58 -0.86
C TRP A 124 15.60 6.32 -0.56
N ARG A 125 14.73 6.51 -1.56
CA ARG A 125 13.43 7.18 -1.42
C ARG A 125 12.53 6.44 -0.42
N ALA A 126 12.48 5.11 -0.50
CA ALA A 126 11.70 4.30 0.42
C ALA A 126 12.15 4.54 1.88
N SER A 127 13.45 4.52 2.13
CA SER A 127 14.01 4.67 3.48
C SER A 127 14.02 6.10 4.01
N ASN A 128 14.26 7.10 3.16
CA ASN A 128 14.51 8.49 3.57
C ASN A 128 13.31 9.42 3.37
N ILE A 129 12.33 9.04 2.54
CA ILE A 129 11.11 9.83 2.33
C ILE A 129 9.90 9.07 2.84
N ALA A 130 9.66 7.86 2.31
CA ALA A 130 8.43 7.15 2.61
C ALA A 130 8.37 6.67 4.07
N ALA A 131 9.45 6.09 4.60
CA ALA A 131 9.49 5.60 5.98
C ALA A 131 9.31 6.72 7.01
N PRO A 132 10.06 7.85 6.96
CA PRO A 132 9.94 8.90 7.96
C PRO A 132 8.58 9.61 7.90
N MET A 133 8.04 9.84 6.70
CA MET A 133 6.67 10.40 6.56
C MET A 133 5.62 9.46 7.14
N ASN A 134 5.78 8.15 6.95
CA ASN A 134 4.88 7.17 7.56
C ASN A 134 5.04 7.08 9.08
N ALA A 135 6.27 7.17 9.58
CA ALA A 135 6.57 7.16 11.01
C ALA A 135 5.88 8.34 11.71
N ARG A 136 6.06 9.56 11.18
CA ARG A 136 5.37 10.75 11.69
C ARG A 136 3.85 10.59 11.76
N ARG A 137 3.24 9.85 10.83
CA ARG A 137 1.79 9.60 10.80
C ARG A 137 1.34 8.55 11.82
N LEU A 138 2.18 7.54 12.08
CA LEU A 138 1.87 6.42 12.97
C LEU A 138 2.29 6.66 14.42
N HIS A 139 3.16 7.64 14.66
CA HIS A 139 3.76 7.98 15.96
C HIS A 139 4.39 6.80 16.73
N PRO A 140 5.15 5.88 16.08
CA PRO A 140 5.90 4.86 16.80
C PRO A 140 7.10 5.47 17.52
N LYS A 141 7.59 4.81 18.58
CA LYS A 141 8.77 5.23 19.34
C LYS A 141 10.07 4.88 18.59
N ILE A 142 10.35 5.60 17.51
CA ILE A 142 11.55 5.44 16.67
C ILE A 142 12.14 6.80 16.24
N PRO A 143 13.45 6.90 15.96
CA PRO A 143 14.12 8.18 15.70
C PRO A 143 13.50 8.98 14.55
N CYS A 144 13.20 8.34 13.42
CA CYS A 144 12.69 9.05 12.24
C CYS A 144 11.25 9.58 12.41
N SER A 145 10.51 9.15 13.45
CA SER A 145 9.23 9.76 13.82
C SER A 145 9.41 11.18 14.37
N GLU A 146 10.55 11.44 15.03
CA GLU A 146 10.88 12.72 15.65
C GLU A 146 11.73 13.58 14.70
N THR A 147 12.81 13.01 14.17
CA THR A 147 13.77 13.75 13.34
C THR A 147 13.26 13.98 11.92
N GLY A 148 12.44 13.06 11.40
CA GLY A 148 12.10 13.01 9.97
C GLY A 148 13.19 12.47 9.06
N GLU A 149 14.30 12.00 9.62
CA GLU A 149 15.45 11.50 8.88
C GLU A 149 15.73 10.05 9.25
N CYS A 150 16.09 9.24 8.26
CA CYS A 150 16.43 7.84 8.50
C CYS A 150 17.81 7.74 9.16
N SER A 151 17.88 7.06 10.28
CA SER A 151 19.13 6.74 10.98
C SER A 151 19.45 5.24 10.96
N ASP A 152 18.83 4.48 10.05
CA ASP A 152 18.81 3.01 10.00
C ASP A 152 18.69 2.34 11.38
N CYS A 153 17.66 2.74 12.13
CA CYS A 153 17.52 2.32 13.52
C CYS A 153 17.20 0.82 13.66
N VAL A 154 17.58 0.25 14.80
CA VAL A 154 17.20 -1.12 15.23
C VAL A 154 16.11 -1.10 16.31
N ALA A 155 15.33 -0.02 16.38
CA ALA A 155 14.29 0.15 17.39
C ALA A 155 13.22 -0.96 17.29
N PRO A 156 12.69 -1.48 18.42
CA PRO A 156 11.68 -2.53 18.40
C PRO A 156 10.42 -2.18 17.60
N GLU A 157 10.04 -0.90 17.56
CA GLU A 157 8.87 -0.40 16.82
C GLU A 157 9.21 0.00 15.36
N ARG A 158 10.33 -0.48 14.79
CA ARG A 158 10.72 -0.20 13.39
C ARG A 158 9.61 -0.58 12.41
N ILE A 159 9.10 0.41 11.69
CA ILE A 159 8.01 0.22 10.71
C ILE A 159 8.47 -0.13 9.29
N CYS A 160 9.80 -0.19 9.07
CA CYS A 160 10.45 -0.47 7.79
C CYS A 160 11.45 -1.62 7.94
N GLY A 161 11.05 -2.70 8.64
CA GLY A 161 11.88 -3.88 8.88
C GLY A 161 11.95 -4.85 7.71
N ILE A 162 11.01 -4.77 6.77
CA ILE A 162 10.91 -5.65 5.61
C ILE A 162 11.07 -4.82 4.35
N THR A 163 12.03 -5.17 3.50
CA THR A 163 12.21 -4.58 2.17
C THR A 163 11.99 -5.63 1.10
N THR A 164 11.17 -5.32 0.09
CA THR A 164 10.97 -6.19 -1.06
C THR A 164 11.13 -5.42 -2.37
N ILE A 165 11.61 -6.14 -3.38
CA ILE A 165 11.79 -5.64 -4.74
C ILE A 165 11.01 -6.57 -5.68
N ILE A 166 9.93 -6.06 -6.28
CA ILE A 166 9.18 -6.79 -7.31
C ILE A 166 9.67 -6.30 -8.66
N ARG A 167 10.52 -7.12 -9.32
CA ARG A 167 11.12 -6.77 -10.61
C ARG A 167 10.16 -6.91 -11.78
N ARG A 168 9.30 -7.93 -11.72
CA ARG A 168 8.37 -8.31 -12.80
C ARG A 168 7.11 -8.93 -12.21
N ARG A 169 6.05 -8.96 -13.03
CA ARG A 169 4.76 -9.58 -12.69
C ARG A 169 4.95 -11.01 -12.15
N PRO A 170 4.43 -11.34 -10.95
CA PRO A 170 4.38 -12.71 -10.46
C PRO A 170 3.66 -13.64 -11.43
N ARG A 171 4.17 -14.86 -11.63
CA ARG A 171 3.70 -15.76 -12.71
C ARG A 171 2.22 -16.11 -12.63
N ARG A 172 1.66 -16.21 -11.42
CA ARG A 172 0.29 -16.71 -11.17
C ARG A 172 -0.70 -15.63 -10.73
N THR A 173 -0.25 -14.38 -10.57
CA THR A 173 -1.09 -13.30 -10.07
C THR A 173 -1.14 -12.19 -11.11
N PRO A 174 -2.30 -11.99 -11.78
CA PRO A 174 -2.57 -10.78 -12.54
C PRO A 174 -2.19 -9.54 -11.72
N PHE A 175 -1.29 -8.73 -12.26
CA PHE A 175 -0.69 -7.61 -11.56
C PHE A 175 -0.78 -6.38 -12.45
N THR A 176 -1.37 -5.31 -11.94
CA THR A 176 -1.54 -4.05 -12.68
C THR A 176 -0.89 -2.92 -11.90
N VAL A 177 -0.05 -2.12 -12.55
CA VAL A 177 0.50 -0.89 -11.98
C VAL A 177 -0.17 0.29 -12.68
N VAL A 178 -0.75 1.20 -11.89
CA VAL A 178 -1.41 2.41 -12.36
C VAL A 178 -0.60 3.61 -11.86
N LEU A 179 0.03 4.31 -12.80
CA LEU A 179 0.69 5.58 -12.54
C LEU A 179 -0.32 6.72 -12.68
N VAL A 180 -0.35 7.57 -11.67
CA VAL A 180 -1.24 8.72 -11.58
C VAL A 180 -0.40 9.99 -11.74
N GLY A 181 -0.78 10.84 -12.69
CA GLY A 181 -0.11 12.13 -12.99
C GLY A 181 -0.11 13.18 -11.87
N GLU A 182 -0.55 12.82 -10.66
CA GLU A 182 -0.63 13.70 -9.49
C GLU A 182 0.35 13.21 -8.41
N LYS A 183 0.77 14.12 -7.53
CA LYS A 183 1.56 13.76 -6.35
C LYS A 183 0.61 13.17 -5.30
N LEU A 184 0.76 11.89 -4.96
CA LEU A 184 -0.13 11.18 -4.05
C LEU A 184 0.63 10.31 -3.05
N GLY A 185 0.26 10.43 -1.78
CA GLY A 185 0.92 9.82 -0.65
C GLY A 185 2.40 10.17 -0.60
N TYR A 186 3.16 9.30 0.04
CA TYR A 186 4.61 9.37 0.17
C TYR A 186 5.26 8.06 -0.21
#